data_AF-A0A950PI63-F1
#
_entry.id   AF-A0A950PI63-F1
#
_cell.length_a   1.000
_cell.length_b   1.000
_cell.length_c   1.000
_cell.angle_alpha   90.00
_cell.angle_beta   90.00
_cell.angle_gamma   90.00
#
_symmetry.space_group_name_H-M   'P 1'
#
loop_
_entity.id
_entity.type
_entity.pdbx_description
1 polymer ?
#
loop_
_entity_poly.entity_id
_entity_poly.type
_entity_poly.pdbx_seq_one_letter_code
_entity_poly.pdbx_strand_id
1 'polypeptide(L)'
;MTDPVTAYDTAPDPYLEGEELMRTMKQLPLRERLLRWAALADRNTLNTPETDGKAIQSIRSAALKLARHDQAHGTAAGAMAPVAVTVDASLGVLRAYVRQEYAAWQQGGTR
;
A
#
# COMPACT_ATOMS: atom_id res chain seq x y z
N MET A 1 -7.80 -14.35 -5.24
CA MET A 1 -7.25 -13.13 -5.85
C MET A 1 -8.21 -12.00 -5.53
N THR A 2 -7.81 -11.01 -4.73
CA THR A 2 -8.64 -9.84 -4.44
C THR A 2 -8.68 -8.96 -5.69
N ASP A 3 -9.87 -8.60 -6.15
CA ASP A 3 -10.06 -7.77 -7.33
C ASP A 3 -9.46 -6.36 -7.06
N PRO A 4 -8.68 -5.79 -8.00
CA PRO A 4 -8.14 -4.43 -7.95
C PRO A 4 -9.07 -3.35 -7.39
N VAL A 5 -10.35 -3.42 -7.76
CA VAL A 5 -11.35 -2.40 -7.40
C VAL A 5 -11.81 -2.62 -5.96
N THR A 6 -12.08 -3.88 -5.60
CA THR A 6 -12.66 -4.24 -4.29
C THR A 6 -11.75 -3.97 -3.09
N ALA A 7 -10.43 -3.94 -3.29
CA ALA A 7 -9.49 -3.72 -2.20
C ALA A 7 -9.62 -2.33 -1.55
N TYR A 8 -10.23 -1.37 -2.27
CA TYR A 8 -10.37 0.02 -1.82
C TYR A 8 -11.82 0.49 -1.74
N ASP A 9 -12.81 -0.41 -1.79
CA ASP A 9 -14.24 -0.03 -1.78
C ASP A 9 -14.62 0.81 -0.56
N THR A 10 -13.98 0.58 0.59
CA THR A 10 -14.20 1.32 1.84
C THR A 10 -13.15 2.40 2.10
N ALA A 11 -12.20 2.59 1.17
CA ALA A 11 -11.10 3.51 1.39
C ALA A 11 -11.57 4.98 1.27
N PRO A 12 -11.04 5.90 2.09
CA PRO A 12 -11.37 7.32 1.98
C PRO A 12 -10.96 7.88 0.63
N ASP A 13 -11.56 9.01 0.24
CA ASP A 13 -11.12 9.77 -0.93
C ASP A 13 -9.58 10.02 -0.89
N PRO A 14 -8.85 9.83 -2.00
CA PRO A 14 -7.38 9.97 -2.01
C PRO A 14 -6.87 11.34 -1.55
N TYR A 15 -7.59 12.42 -1.82
CA TYR A 15 -7.21 13.76 -1.38
C TYR A 15 -7.36 13.88 0.14
N LEU A 16 -8.50 13.47 0.70
CA LEU A 16 -8.76 13.48 2.14
C LEU A 16 -7.81 12.57 2.92
N GLU A 17 -7.51 11.38 2.41
CA GLU A 17 -6.51 10.48 2.99
C GLU A 17 -5.13 11.15 3.06
N GLY A 18 -4.74 11.85 2.00
CA GLY A 18 -3.47 12.55 1.93
C GLY A 18 -3.36 13.64 3.00
N GLU A 19 -4.40 14.46 3.17
CA GLU A 19 -4.45 15.49 4.23
C GLU A 19 -4.40 14.87 5.63
N GLU A 20 -5.16 13.79 5.85
CA GLU A 20 -5.19 13.10 7.13
C GLU A 20 -3.81 12.53 7.49
N LEU A 21 -3.16 11.83 6.56
CA LEU A 21 -1.83 11.25 6.76
C LEU A 21 -0.78 12.32 7.08
N MET A 22 -0.86 13.48 6.44
CA MET A 22 0.01 14.61 6.76
C MET A 22 -0.25 15.16 8.16
N ARG A 23 -1.53 15.23 8.59
CA ARG A 23 -1.93 15.69 9.92
C ARG A 23 -1.53 14.72 11.03
N THR A 24 -1.70 13.41 10.82
CA THR A 24 -1.52 12.36 11.83
C THR A 24 -0.16 11.65 11.74
N MET A 25 0.75 12.16 10.91
CA MET A 25 2.00 11.48 10.51
C MET A 25 2.91 11.04 11.67
N LYS A 26 2.81 11.68 12.84
CA LYS A 26 3.58 11.37 14.06
C LYS A 26 2.81 10.52 15.08
N GLN A 27 1.51 10.36 14.89
CA GLN A 27 0.60 9.71 15.84
C GLN A 27 0.32 8.25 15.45
N LEU A 28 0.38 7.94 14.15
CA LEU A 28 0.16 6.59 13.65
C LEU A 28 1.39 5.69 13.88
N PRO A 29 1.18 4.40 14.18
CA PRO A 29 2.23 3.40 14.12
C PRO A 29 2.94 3.45 12.75
N LEU A 30 4.26 3.28 12.75
CA LEU A 30 5.08 3.36 11.53
C LEU A 30 4.52 2.44 10.42
N ARG A 31 4.14 1.21 10.77
CA ARG A 31 3.59 0.24 9.83
C ARG A 31 2.31 0.75 9.16
N GLU A 32 1.36 1.24 9.96
CA GLU A 32 0.07 1.74 9.45
C GLU A 32 0.29 2.92 8.51
N ARG A 33 1.18 3.84 8.88
CA ARG A 33 1.57 4.95 8.01
C ARG A 33 2.16 4.46 6.68
N LEU A 34 3.08 3.51 6.70
CA LEU A 34 3.67 2.93 5.48
C LEU A 34 2.61 2.27 4.60
N LEU A 35 1.67 1.55 5.21
CA LEU A 35 0.58 0.87 4.52
C LEU A 35 -0.37 1.88 3.86
N ARG A 36 -0.87 2.85 4.62
CA ARG A 36 -1.79 3.88 4.11
C ARG A 36 -1.14 4.72 3.00
N TRP A 37 0.15 5.05 3.13
CA TRP A 37 0.91 5.71 2.06
C TRP A 37 1.06 4.84 0.80
N ALA A 38 1.34 3.55 0.94
CA ALA A 38 1.45 2.64 -0.19
C ALA A 38 0.09 2.46 -0.90
N ALA A 39 -0.99 2.33 -0.14
CA ALA A 39 -2.35 2.26 -0.68
C ALA A 39 -2.77 3.56 -1.38
N LEU A 40 -2.41 4.73 -0.84
CA LEU A 40 -2.62 6.01 -1.51
C LEU A 40 -1.83 6.10 -2.82
N ALA A 41 -0.57 5.66 -2.82
CA ALA A 41 0.24 5.64 -4.04
C ALA A 41 -0.36 4.73 -5.12
N ASP A 42 -0.84 3.53 -4.77
CA ASP A 42 -1.49 2.65 -5.74
C ASP A 42 -2.76 3.27 -6.32
N ARG A 43 -3.64 3.80 -5.46
CA ARG A 43 -4.90 4.44 -5.88
C ARG A 43 -4.66 5.63 -6.80
N ASN A 44 -3.64 6.45 -6.52
CA ASN A 44 -3.26 7.56 -7.40
C ASN A 44 -2.72 7.07 -8.77
N THR A 45 -2.26 5.82 -8.87
CA THR A 45 -1.84 5.24 -10.15
C THR A 45 -2.99 4.63 -10.97
N LEU A 46 -4.19 4.44 -10.40
CA LEU A 46 -5.31 3.79 -11.10
C LEU A 46 -5.76 4.55 -12.35
N ASN A 47 -5.71 5.88 -12.30
CA ASN A 47 -6.10 6.77 -13.40
C ASN A 47 -4.88 7.34 -14.15
N THR A 48 -3.68 6.89 -13.81
CA THR A 48 -2.44 7.42 -14.38
C THR A 48 -1.91 6.46 -15.45
N PRO A 49 -1.51 6.94 -16.63
CA PRO A 49 -0.89 6.10 -17.66
C PRO A 49 0.35 5.36 -17.12
N GLU A 50 0.56 4.12 -17.55
CA GLU A 50 1.75 3.34 -17.20
C GLU A 50 3.05 3.93 -17.77
N THR A 51 2.97 4.92 -18.65
CA THR A 51 4.13 5.69 -19.11
C THR A 51 4.55 6.78 -18.13
N ASP A 52 3.75 7.07 -17.09
CA ASP A 52 4.12 8.00 -16.03
C ASP A 52 5.11 7.34 -15.07
N GLY A 53 6.40 7.52 -15.37
CA GLY A 53 7.49 7.02 -14.55
C GLY A 53 7.47 7.53 -13.10
N LYS A 54 6.88 8.71 -12.83
CA LYS A 54 6.79 9.26 -11.48
C LYS A 54 5.77 8.52 -10.64
N ALA A 55 4.59 8.25 -11.21
CA ALA A 55 3.55 7.46 -10.53
C ALA A 55 4.04 6.05 -10.24
N ILE A 56 4.70 5.39 -11.21
CA ILE A 56 5.29 4.07 -11.04
C ILE A 56 6.37 4.06 -9.95
N GLN A 57 7.27 5.04 -9.97
CA GLN A 57 8.33 5.12 -8.97
C GLN A 57 7.77 5.36 -7.55
N SER A 58 6.66 6.09 -7.44
CA SER A 58 5.97 6.35 -6.17
C SER A 58 5.47 5.06 -5.52
N ILE A 59 4.65 4.28 -6.25
CA ILE A 59 4.13 3.00 -5.73
C ILE A 59 5.26 2.00 -5.49
N ARG A 60 6.28 1.95 -6.36
CA ARG A 60 7.45 1.08 -6.13
C ARG A 60 8.17 1.42 -4.84
N SER A 61 8.46 2.70 -4.62
CA SER A 61 9.16 3.14 -3.42
C SER A 61 8.33 2.88 -2.16
N ALA A 62 7.01 3.06 -2.22
CA ALA A 62 6.12 2.84 -1.10
C ALA A 62 5.96 1.35 -0.76
N ALA A 63 5.70 0.51 -1.76
CA ALA A 63 5.58 -0.94 -1.60
C ALA A 63 6.86 -1.57 -1.03
N LEU A 64 8.04 -1.16 -1.53
CA LEU A 64 9.33 -1.64 -1.01
C LEU A 64 9.56 -1.24 0.44
N LYS A 65 9.19 -0.02 0.84
CA LYS A 65 9.33 0.42 2.25
C LYS A 65 8.42 -0.40 3.18
N LEU A 66 7.18 -0.64 2.77
CA LEU A 66 6.24 -1.47 3.52
C LEU A 66 6.77 -2.90 3.65
N ALA A 67 7.13 -3.54 2.54
CA ALA A 67 7.62 -4.92 2.54
C ALA A 67 8.91 -5.09 3.37
N ARG A 68 9.85 -4.14 3.30
CA ARG A 68 11.06 -4.17 4.14
C ARG A 68 10.72 -4.09 5.63
N HIS A 69 9.78 -3.22 6.00
CA HIS A 69 9.30 -3.14 7.38
C HIS A 69 8.64 -4.45 7.80
N ASP A 70 7.73 -4.97 6.98
CA ASP A 70 7.03 -6.23 7.28
C ASP A 70 7.96 -7.43 7.37
N GLN A 71 9.00 -7.50 6.54
CA GLN A 71 10.03 -8.52 6.62
C GLN A 71 10.85 -8.40 7.91
N ALA A 72 11.24 -7.18 8.29
CA ALA A 72 12.05 -6.94 9.49
C ALA A 72 11.29 -7.23 10.80
N HIS A 73 9.97 -7.04 10.80
CA HIS A 73 9.14 -7.12 11.99
C HIS A 73 8.16 -8.30 12.00
N GLY A 74 8.10 -9.09 10.92
CA GLY A 74 7.17 -10.22 10.81
C GLY A 74 5.70 -9.80 10.81
N THR A 75 5.38 -8.64 10.24
CA THR A 75 4.05 -8.01 10.34
C THR A 75 3.20 -8.12 9.06
N ALA A 76 3.68 -8.78 8.01
CA ALA A 76 2.90 -9.00 6.80
C ALA A 76 1.61 -9.79 7.08
N ALA A 77 0.55 -9.43 6.38
CA ALA A 77 -0.76 -10.05 6.49
C ALA A 77 -1.23 -10.54 5.12
N GLY A 78 -1.43 -11.85 5.00
CA GLY A 78 -1.92 -12.48 3.77
C GLY A 78 -0.94 -13.49 3.19
N ALA A 79 -1.22 -13.90 1.95
CA ALA A 79 -0.53 -15.02 1.32
C ALA A 79 0.76 -14.61 0.59
N MET A 80 0.86 -13.37 0.12
CA MET A 80 2.06 -12.88 -0.54
C MET A 80 3.09 -12.49 0.51
N ALA A 81 4.20 -13.21 0.55
CA ALA A 81 5.27 -12.94 1.50
C ALA A 81 6.01 -11.62 1.12
N PRO A 82 6.45 -10.81 2.11
CA PRO A 82 7.16 -9.55 1.85
C PRO A 82 8.47 -9.76 1.06
N VAL A 83 9.10 -10.93 1.17
CA VAL A 83 10.31 -11.29 0.41
C VAL A 83 10.08 -11.36 -1.11
N ALA A 84 8.83 -11.52 -1.56
CA ALA A 84 8.48 -11.47 -2.98
C ALA A 84 8.49 -10.05 -3.57
N VAL A 85 8.52 -9.02 -2.71
CA VAL A 85 8.49 -7.60 -3.09
C VAL A 85 9.92 -7.09 -3.21
N THR A 86 10.52 -7.29 -4.38
CA THR A 86 11.91 -6.88 -4.68
C THR A 86 11.97 -5.64 -5.58
N VAL A 87 13.17 -5.07 -5.76
CA VAL A 87 13.38 -3.90 -6.63
C VAL A 87 13.06 -4.17 -8.10
N ASP A 88 13.14 -5.43 -8.51
CA ASP A 88 12.87 -5.92 -9.87
C ASP A 88 11.45 -6.49 -10.01
N ALA A 89 10.66 -6.48 -8.94
CA ALA A 89 9.28 -6.97 -8.98
C ALA A 89 8.44 -6.14 -9.97
N SER A 90 7.57 -6.84 -10.71
CA SER A 90 6.64 -6.19 -11.63
C SER A 90 5.64 -5.32 -10.86
N LEU A 91 5.11 -4.29 -11.54
CA LEU A 91 4.12 -3.40 -10.93
C LEU A 91 2.90 -4.17 -10.39
N GLY A 92 2.48 -5.23 -11.08
CA GLY A 92 1.40 -6.11 -10.62
C GLY A 92 1.68 -6.77 -9.27
N VAL A 93 2.92 -7.21 -9.02
CA VAL A 93 3.34 -7.80 -7.73
C VAL A 93 3.30 -6.73 -6.63
N LEU A 94 3.85 -5.55 -6.90
CA LEU A 94 3.87 -4.43 -5.94
C LEU A 94 2.44 -4.04 -5.53
N ARG A 95 1.54 -3.89 -6.51
CA ARG A 95 0.12 -3.57 -6.28
C ARG A 95 -0.60 -4.68 -5.52
N ALA A 96 -0.40 -5.94 -5.91
CA ALA A 96 -1.03 -7.08 -5.25
C ALA A 96 -0.63 -7.17 -3.77
N TYR A 97 0.65 -6.95 -3.46
CA TYR A 97 1.11 -6.88 -2.08
C TYR A 97 0.44 -5.74 -1.30
N VAL A 98 0.45 -4.52 -1.83
CA VAL A 98 -0.17 -3.38 -1.13
C VAL A 98 -1.66 -3.60 -0.89
N ARG A 99 -2.38 -4.14 -1.87
CA ARG A 99 -3.82 -4.41 -1.78
C ARG A 99 -4.17 -5.49 -0.78
N GLN A 100 -3.40 -6.58 -0.71
CA GLN A 100 -3.66 -7.63 0.30
C GLN A 100 -3.50 -7.04 1.71
N GLU A 101 -2.43 -6.27 1.94
CA GLU A 101 -2.10 -5.75 3.27
C GLU A 101 -3.14 -4.72 3.69
N TYR A 102 -3.61 -3.91 2.74
CA TYR A 102 -4.65 -2.92 2.99
C TYR A 102 -6.00 -3.59 3.30
N ALA A 103 -6.38 -4.61 2.52
CA ALA A 103 -7.60 -5.38 2.78
C ALA A 103 -7.55 -6.08 4.14
N ALA A 104 -6.41 -6.67 4.50
CA ALA A 104 -6.22 -7.30 5.80
C ALA A 104 -6.27 -6.29 6.96
N TRP A 105 -5.70 -5.10 6.79
CA TRP A 105 -5.80 -4.02 7.78
C TRP A 105 -7.24 -3.54 7.97
N GLN A 106 -8.01 -3.37 6.90
CA GLN A 106 -9.43 -3.01 6.97
C GLN A 106 -10.26 -4.07 7.71
N GLN A 107 -9.97 -5.36 7.49
CA GLN A 107 -10.65 -6.45 8.17
C GLN A 107 -10.22 -6.59 9.65
N GLY A 108 -8.95 -6.29 9.95
CA GLY A 108 -8.38 -6.37 11.29
C GLY A 108 -8.64 -5.15 12.18
N GLY A 109 -9.03 -4.00 11.60
CA GLY A 109 -9.29 -2.73 12.28
C GLY A 109 -10.59 -2.66 13.08
N THR A 110 -11.28 -3.78 13.28
CA THR A 110 -12.54 -3.89 14.06
C THR A 110 -12.32 -4.52 15.45
N ARG A 111 -11.18 -4.28 16.10
CA ARG A 111 -10.92 -4.74 17.47
C ARG A 111 -10.44 -3.62 18.37
#